data_AF-A0A346R4E6-F1
#
_entry.id   AF-A0A346R4E6-F1
#
_cell.length_a   1.000
_cell.length_b   1.000
_cell.length_c   1.000
_cell.angle_alpha   90.00
_cell.angle_beta   90.00
_cell.angle_gamma   90.00
#
_symmetry.space_group_name_H-M   'P 1'
#
loop_
_entity.id
_entity.type
_entity.pdbx_description
1 polymer ?
#
loop_
_entity_poly.entity_id
_entity_poly.type
_entity_poly.pdbx_seq_one_letter_code
_entity_poly.pdbx_strand_id
1 'polypeptide(L)'
;MACPSGKSWTDCLDKPCTVDPSDPLKAICACAIQQTGAFVTYGGGCNTLTCDTAFWSAATPAAFVQGTTMLIEELGLAKSPVAFCPAVARTLQSQPGGLPSQFSDWINARQ
;
A
#
# COMPACT_ATOMS: atom_id res chain seq x y z
N MET A 1 -0.62 3.07 4.47
CA MET A 1 -1.10 2.74 5.83
C MET A 1 -1.72 1.35 5.82
N ALA A 2 -2.07 0.76 6.97
CA ALA A 2 -2.72 -0.55 7.01
C ALA A 2 -4.16 -0.41 7.53
N CYS A 3 -5.09 -1.10 6.89
CA CYS A 3 -6.50 -1.15 7.27
C CYS A 3 -6.91 -2.60 7.60
N PRO A 4 -7.81 -2.80 8.58
CA PRO A 4 -8.27 -4.13 8.96
C PRO A 4 -9.21 -4.73 7.90
N SER A 5 -9.49 -6.03 8.05
CA SER A 5 -10.49 -6.73 7.25
C SER A 5 -11.90 -6.15 7.42
N GLY A 6 -12.75 -6.34 6.42
CA GLY A 6 -14.14 -5.87 6.41
C GLY A 6 -14.32 -4.41 5.98
N LYS A 7 -13.25 -3.78 5.47
CA LYS A 7 -13.31 -2.45 4.83
C LYS A 7 -13.13 -2.61 3.33
N SER A 8 -13.76 -1.72 2.56
CA SER A 8 -13.62 -1.74 1.11
C SER A 8 -12.33 -1.01 0.69
N TRP A 9 -11.64 -1.56 -0.30
CA TRP A 9 -10.45 -0.99 -0.91
C TRP A 9 -10.46 -1.25 -2.41
N THR A 10 -9.55 -0.63 -3.15
CA THR A 10 -9.46 -0.78 -4.61
C THR A 10 -8.12 -1.35 -5.03
N ASP A 11 -8.18 -2.39 -5.86
CA ASP A 11 -7.00 -2.91 -6.56
C ASP A 11 -6.85 -2.16 -7.89
N CYS A 12 -5.93 -1.20 -7.88
CA CYS A 12 -5.70 -0.30 -9.01
C CYS A 12 -4.40 -0.60 -9.76
N LEU A 13 -3.58 -1.55 -9.30
CA LEU A 13 -2.31 -1.85 -9.97
C LEU A 13 -2.58 -2.37 -11.38
N ASP A 14 -1.88 -1.82 -12.37
CA ASP A 14 -2.01 -2.13 -13.80
C ASP A 14 -3.41 -1.95 -14.40
N LYS A 15 -4.28 -1.18 -13.73
CA LYS A 15 -5.60 -0.84 -14.26
C LYS A 15 -5.52 0.38 -15.17
N PRO A 16 -6.37 0.45 -16.22
CA PRO A 16 -6.39 1.61 -17.09
C PRO A 16 -6.81 2.85 -16.30
N CYS A 17 -6.03 3.90 -16.45
CA CYS A 17 -6.28 5.22 -15.87
C CYS A 17 -6.26 6.29 -16.96
N THR A 18 -7.11 7.29 -16.83
CA THR A 18 -7.09 8.51 -17.64
C THR A 18 -6.88 9.71 -16.72
N VAL A 19 -6.22 10.75 -17.22
CA VAL A 19 -6.14 12.04 -16.50
C VAL A 19 -7.57 12.58 -16.30
N ASP A 20 -7.87 13.07 -15.10
CA ASP A 20 -9.16 13.69 -14.82
C ASP A 20 -9.31 14.97 -15.66
N PRO A 21 -10.32 15.09 -16.54
CA PRO A 21 -10.50 16.26 -17.38
C PRO A 21 -10.81 17.54 -16.61
N SER A 22 -11.25 17.44 -15.35
CA SER A 22 -11.57 18.58 -14.48
C SER A 22 -10.39 19.01 -13.61
N ASP A 23 -9.40 18.14 -13.41
CA ASP A 23 -8.22 18.40 -12.58
C ASP A 23 -7.03 17.56 -13.08
N PRO A 24 -6.08 18.15 -13.82
CA PRO A 24 -4.96 17.41 -14.41
C PRO A 24 -3.97 16.85 -13.38
N LEU A 25 -4.10 17.21 -12.10
CA LEU A 25 -3.32 16.63 -11.00
C LEU A 25 -3.92 15.32 -10.48
N LYS A 26 -5.06 14.88 -11.01
CA LYS A 26 -5.76 13.66 -10.63
C LYS A 26 -5.86 12.69 -11.80
N ALA A 27 -6.03 11.42 -11.46
CA ALA A 27 -6.31 10.35 -12.41
C ALA A 27 -7.59 9.61 -12.01
N ILE A 28 -8.35 9.17 -13.00
CA ILE A 28 -9.52 8.31 -12.85
C ILE A 28 -9.12 6.92 -13.35
N CYS A 29 -9.20 5.92 -12.47
CA CYS A 29 -8.76 4.55 -12.74
C CYS A 29 -9.93 3.58 -12.62
N ALA A 30 -10.02 2.61 -13.54
CA ALA A 30 -11.02 1.54 -13.50
C ALA A 30 -10.57 0.39 -12.59
N CYS A 31 -10.56 0.64 -11.28
CA CYS A 31 -10.08 -0.33 -10.28
C CYS A 31 -11.13 -1.37 -9.89
N ALA A 32 -10.70 -2.56 -9.50
CA ALA A 32 -11.59 -3.54 -8.89
C ALA A 32 -11.81 -3.19 -7.41
N ILE A 33 -13.06 -3.26 -6.93
CA ILE A 33 -13.36 -3.09 -5.50
C ILE A 33 -13.20 -4.43 -4.80
N GLN A 34 -12.44 -4.43 -3.71
CA GLN A 34 -12.19 -5.55 -2.83
C GLN A 34 -12.79 -5.28 -1.46
N GLN A 35 -13.34 -6.31 -0.81
CA GLN A 35 -14.02 -6.17 0.50
C GLN A 35 -13.49 -7.14 1.55
N THR A 36 -12.52 -7.97 1.18
CA THR A 36 -12.03 -9.07 2.01
C THR A 36 -10.58 -8.86 2.40
N GLY A 37 -10.26 -9.28 3.62
CA GLY A 37 -8.89 -9.29 4.14
C GLY A 37 -8.40 -7.92 4.59
N ALA A 38 -7.36 -7.93 5.43
CA ALA A 38 -6.60 -6.72 5.71
C ALA A 38 -5.84 -6.28 4.47
N PHE A 39 -5.53 -4.98 4.36
CA PHE A 39 -4.83 -4.42 3.21
C PHE A 39 -3.88 -3.30 3.62
N VAL A 40 -2.88 -3.06 2.76
CA VAL A 40 -1.93 -1.97 2.88
C VAL A 40 -2.16 -1.02 1.70
N THR A 41 -2.40 0.24 2.02
CA THR A 41 -2.67 1.28 1.04
C THR A 41 -1.38 1.90 0.50
N TYR A 42 -1.40 2.27 -0.78
CA TYR A 42 -0.35 3.05 -1.44
C TYR A 42 -0.49 4.57 -1.17
N GLY A 43 -1.57 4.99 -0.50
CA GLY A 43 -1.84 6.38 -0.13
C GLY A 43 -2.45 6.53 1.27
N GLY A 44 -3.17 7.64 1.50
CA GLY A 44 -3.96 7.88 2.72
C GLY A 44 -3.23 8.50 3.90
N GLY A 45 -1.97 8.92 3.73
CA GLY A 45 -1.30 9.83 4.67
C GLY A 45 -1.27 9.35 6.13
N CYS A 46 -1.19 8.04 6.36
CA CYS A 46 -1.24 7.43 7.70
C CYS A 46 -2.53 7.66 8.50
N ASN A 47 -3.58 8.19 7.86
CA ASN A 47 -4.86 8.45 8.49
C ASN A 47 -5.79 7.24 8.39
N THR A 48 -5.70 6.33 9.36
CA THR A 48 -6.51 5.11 9.41
C THR A 48 -8.00 5.36 9.60
N LEU A 49 -8.43 6.57 9.98
CA LEU A 49 -9.86 6.92 10.04
C LEU A 49 -10.52 6.87 8.65
N THR A 50 -9.72 7.02 7.59
CA THR A 50 -10.23 6.97 6.21
C THR A 50 -10.43 5.55 5.69
N CYS A 51 -10.05 4.51 6.45
CA CYS A 51 -10.33 3.12 6.09
C CYS A 51 -11.85 2.85 5.97
N ASP A 52 -12.68 3.64 6.67
CA ASP A 52 -14.14 3.49 6.66
C ASP A 52 -14.84 4.30 5.58
N THR A 53 -14.19 5.34 5.06
CA THR A 53 -14.87 6.37 4.26
C THR A 53 -14.30 6.52 2.86
N ALA A 54 -13.14 5.92 2.57
CA ALA A 54 -12.46 6.07 1.29
C ALA A 54 -12.10 4.72 0.66
N PHE A 55 -12.17 4.66 -0.66
CA PHE A 55 -11.70 3.53 -1.46
C PHE A 55 -10.24 3.76 -1.86
N TRP A 56 -9.32 3.35 -1.00
CA TRP A 56 -7.89 3.51 -1.26
C TRP A 56 -7.36 2.46 -2.23
N SER A 57 -6.52 2.91 -3.17
CA SER A 57 -5.62 2.02 -3.90
C SER A 57 -4.72 1.29 -2.90
N ALA A 58 -4.80 -0.04 -2.92
CA ALA A 58 -4.17 -0.88 -1.94
C ALA A 58 -3.83 -2.26 -2.53
N ALA A 59 -3.20 -3.09 -1.70
CA ALA A 59 -2.96 -4.49 -1.97
C ALA A 59 -3.09 -5.31 -0.68
N THR A 60 -3.19 -6.63 -0.82
CA THR A 60 -3.00 -7.52 0.33
C THR A 60 -1.59 -7.32 0.90
N PRO A 61 -1.36 -7.55 2.20
CA PRO A 61 -0.04 -7.41 2.81
C PRO A 61 1.05 -8.20 2.07
N ALA A 62 0.77 -9.42 1.62
CA ALA A 62 1.70 -10.24 0.86
C ALA A 62 2.02 -9.63 -0.52
N ALA A 63 1.00 -9.22 -1.27
CA ALA A 63 1.18 -8.59 -2.59
C ALA A 63 1.92 -7.24 -2.47
N PHE A 64 1.66 -6.47 -1.42
CA PHE A 64 2.36 -5.22 -1.13
C PHE A 64 3.86 -5.44 -0.94
N VAL A 65 4.25 -6.45 -0.16
CA VAL A 65 5.65 -6.82 0.06
C VAL A 65 6.29 -7.26 -1.26
N GLN A 66 5.66 -8.17 -2.00
CA GLN A 66 6.19 -8.66 -3.27
C GLN A 66 6.37 -7.54 -4.29
N GLY A 67 5.34 -6.73 -4.52
CA GLY A 67 5.39 -5.62 -5.48
C GLY A 67 6.41 -4.55 -5.10
N THR A 68 6.53 -4.22 -3.81
CA THR A 68 7.53 -3.26 -3.35
C THR A 68 8.95 -3.83 -3.49
N THR A 69 9.15 -5.11 -3.20
CA THR A 69 10.44 -5.80 -3.41
C THR A 69 10.86 -5.75 -4.87
N MET A 70 9.97 -6.17 -5.77
CA MET A 70 10.22 -6.13 -7.21
C MET A 70 10.55 -4.71 -7.70
N LEU A 71 9.81 -3.71 -7.22
CA LEU A 71 10.06 -2.31 -7.61
C LEU A 71 11.44 -1.82 -7.15
N ILE A 72 11.85 -2.15 -5.93
CA ILE A 72 13.18 -1.80 -5.41
C ILE A 72 14.27 -2.44 -6.27
N GLU A 73 14.12 -3.73 -6.60
CA GLU A 73 15.06 -4.49 -7.43
C GLU A 73 15.14 -3.92 -8.85
N GLU A 74 14.01 -3.72 -9.52
CA GLU A 74 13.94 -3.21 -10.89
C GLU A 74 14.54 -1.81 -11.01
N LEU A 75 14.33 -0.95 -10.00
CA LEU A 75 14.90 0.39 -9.96
C LEU A 75 16.36 0.42 -9.47
N GLY A 76 16.95 -0.74 -9.14
CA GLY A 76 18.32 -0.83 -8.63
C GLY A 76 18.53 -0.07 -7.31
N LEU A 77 17.49 0.06 -6.49
CA LEU A 77 17.52 0.80 -5.24
C LEU A 77 18.06 -0.09 -4.11
N ALA A 78 18.92 0.47 -3.26
CA ALA A 78 19.38 -0.24 -2.06
C ALA A 78 18.25 -0.43 -1.02
N LYS A 79 17.26 0.46 -1.01
CA LYS A 79 16.10 0.43 -0.12
C LYS A 79 14.92 1.19 -0.71
N SER A 80 13.73 0.97 -0.15
CA SER A 80 12.55 1.75 -0.50
C SER A 80 12.76 3.25 -0.20
N PRO A 81 12.42 4.16 -1.12
CA PRO A 81 12.58 5.60 -0.91
C PRO A 81 11.40 6.23 -0.15
N VAL A 82 10.29 5.51 0.01
CA VAL A 82 9.10 6.00 0.71
C VAL A 82 9.20 5.75 2.20
N ALA A 83 8.52 6.57 2.99
CA ALA A 83 8.26 6.34 4.41
C ALA A 83 6.83 5.80 4.59
N PHE A 84 6.69 4.51 4.89
CA PHE A 84 5.48 3.85 5.34
C PHE A 84 5.09 4.26 6.77
N CYS A 85 3.79 4.16 7.00
CA CYS A 85 3.17 4.40 8.29
C CYS A 85 3.52 3.31 9.31
N PRO A 86 3.63 3.63 10.61
CA PRO A 86 3.96 2.66 11.66
C PRO A 86 3.05 1.42 11.70
N ALA A 87 1.76 1.59 11.39
CA ALA A 87 0.80 0.48 11.34
C ALA A 87 1.12 -0.55 10.25
N VAL A 88 1.75 -0.13 9.14
CA VAL A 88 2.14 -1.02 8.05
C VAL A 88 3.19 -2.02 8.51
N ALA A 89 4.22 -1.56 9.24
CA ALA A 89 5.28 -2.42 9.74
C ALA A 89 4.74 -3.60 10.57
N ARG A 90 3.77 -3.33 11.46
CA ARG A 90 3.10 -4.39 12.26
C ARG A 90 2.29 -5.37 11.41
N THR A 91 1.51 -4.85 10.47
CA THR A 91 0.69 -5.70 9.59
C THR A 91 1.57 -6.60 8.71
N LEU A 92 2.66 -6.06 8.17
CA LEU A 92 3.55 -6.83 7.29
C LEU A 92 4.42 -7.84 8.05
N GLN A 93 4.82 -7.56 9.30
CA GLN A 93 5.53 -8.52 10.17
C GLN A 93 4.74 -9.82 10.42
N SER A 94 3.42 -9.77 10.34
CA SER A 94 2.55 -10.94 10.53
C SER A 94 2.43 -11.86 9.32
N GLN A 95 3.10 -11.55 8.19
CA GLN A 95 2.99 -12.32 6.96
C GLN A 95 3.86 -13.60 6.95
N PRO A 96 3.38 -14.70 6.33
CA PRO A 96 4.19 -15.90 6.13
C PRO A 96 5.44 -15.55 5.30
N GLY A 97 6.62 -15.94 5.78
CA GLY A 97 7.90 -15.58 5.15
C GLY A 97 8.59 -14.36 5.76
N GLY A 98 7.91 -13.64 6.67
CA GLY A 98 8.47 -12.48 7.36
C GLY A 98 8.68 -11.28 6.44
N LEU A 99 9.16 -10.19 7.03
CA LEU A 99 9.45 -8.96 6.29
C LEU A 99 10.85 -9.07 5.65
N PRO A 100 11.02 -8.86 4.33
CA PRO A 100 12.35 -8.90 3.72
C PRO A 100 13.30 -7.88 4.36
N SER A 101 14.62 -8.15 4.35
CA SER A 101 15.62 -7.32 5.03
C SER A 101 15.69 -5.87 4.53
N GLN A 102 15.35 -5.64 3.27
CA GLN A 102 15.14 -4.31 2.68
C GLN A 102 13.98 -3.52 3.32
N PHE A 103 13.22 -4.18 4.19
CA PHE A 103 12.24 -3.56 5.07
C PHE A 103 12.65 -3.61 6.56
N SER A 104 13.90 -3.93 6.92
CA SER A 104 14.32 -4.05 8.33
C SER A 104 14.44 -2.70 9.06
N ASP A 105 14.85 -1.62 8.37
CA ASP A 105 14.95 -0.26 8.93
C ASP A 105 13.59 0.30 9.41
N TRP A 106 12.49 -0.30 8.95
CA TRP A 106 11.12 0.05 9.27
C TRP A 106 10.73 -0.27 10.72
N ILE A 107 11.40 -1.26 11.31
CA ILE A 107 11.17 -1.70 12.69
C ILE A 107 11.78 -0.69 13.68
N ASN A 108 12.74 0.12 13.21
CA ASN A 108 13.54 1.05 14.01
C ASN A 108 13.23 2.53 13.76
N ALA A 109 12.31 2.86 12.84
CA ALA A 109 11.63 4.17 12.83
C ALA A 109 10.62 4.22 14.00
N ARG A 110 11.12 4.07 15.22
CA ARG A 110 10.43 4.39 16.46
C ARG A 110 10.85 5.80 16.87
N GLN A 111 9.83 6.58 17.19
CA GLN A 111 9.81 7.94 17.75
C GLN A 111 9.55 9.02 16.70
#